data_AF-Q4CWC2-F1
#
_entry.id   AF-Q4CWC2-F1
#
_cell.length_a   1.000
_cell.length_b   1.000
_cell.length_c   1.000
_cell.angle_alpha   90.00
_cell.angle_beta   90.00
_cell.angle_gamma   90.00
#
_symmetry.space_group_name_H-M   'P 1'
#
loop_
_entity.id
_entity.type
_entity.pdbx_description
1 polymer ?
#
loop_
_entity_poly.entity_id
_entity_poly.type
_entity_poly.pdbx_seq_one_letter_code
_entity_poly.pdbx_strand_id
1 'polypeptide(L)'
;MRGVLLLLLFGAAAYFVAFLHVEAVNVRGTEPRLVAFGDIHGDVFRCRQILQLANITDTEDRWIAGSSIVVQLGDIADRGLHPHEIYDLFASLERQAMKAGGEFIFLVGNHELMNILGIFYYVHPDVMSAFGGEEAYAAAFGPEGPYGLYILQHPVTVVREGVVFAHAGITPEYAAKGVEGINAELMNGFRGERDLLLEGDAKGDGVHPLSNSSSPLWSRAVLDEAKRGNCSLLMESLRLLSEHELASGRPPVRVMVGGHTVQEGGVMAVECNGSLVGADVGLSRFFSSYGGYVAYVEFLLDDSDPSRRIAVPQYPFGRAVRPPTSPLLKDPMRPPRRMPDNWQPSSVRGKEGEGKWRRAVKRRTKRGDDGLLHVSVQTLCFFISVLAFFLVCVVRLRRRRAANGRHRSWWKL
;
A
#
# COMPACT_ATOMS: atom_id res chain seq x y z
N MET A 1 -85.13 33.66 18.39
CA MET A 1 -84.39 34.91 18.67
C MET A 1 -82.92 34.67 18.28
N ARG A 2 -82.35 35.56 17.46
CA ARG A 2 -80.92 35.95 17.32
C ARG A 2 -79.89 34.81 17.55
N GLY A 3 -79.18 34.30 16.55
CA GLY A 3 -78.26 35.05 15.68
C GLY A 3 -76.82 34.87 16.18
N VAL A 4 -75.91 34.53 15.26
CA VAL A 4 -74.43 34.46 15.38
C VAL A 4 -73.85 33.10 15.83
N LEU A 5 -73.46 32.26 14.86
CA LEU A 5 -72.12 31.67 14.81
C LEU A 5 -71.83 31.16 13.38
N LEU A 6 -71.12 31.99 12.62
CA LEU A 6 -70.58 31.69 11.29
C LEU A 6 -69.12 32.08 11.38
N LEU A 7 -68.18 31.11 11.42
CA LEU A 7 -66.77 31.27 11.01
C LEU A 7 -65.91 30.03 11.37
N LEU A 8 -65.12 29.60 10.38
CA LEU A 8 -63.84 28.88 10.47
C LEU A 8 -63.85 27.34 10.63
N LEU A 9 -63.88 26.62 9.50
CA LEU A 9 -63.08 25.40 9.32
C LEU A 9 -62.57 25.33 7.87
N PHE A 10 -61.39 25.92 7.66
CA PHE A 10 -60.55 25.75 6.47
C PHE A 10 -59.83 24.39 6.55
N GLY A 11 -60.29 23.40 5.78
CA GLY A 11 -59.57 22.15 5.56
C GLY A 11 -58.67 22.28 4.32
N ALA A 12 -57.39 22.56 4.54
CA ALA A 12 -56.37 22.65 3.50
C ALA A 12 -55.98 21.23 3.01
N ALA A 13 -56.25 20.93 1.75
CA ALA A 13 -55.77 19.73 1.06
C ALA A 13 -55.18 20.13 -0.31
N ALA A 14 -54.07 20.86 -0.31
CA ALA A 14 -53.30 21.15 -1.51
C ALA A 14 -52.04 20.27 -1.51
N TYR A 15 -52.08 19.23 -2.33
CA TYR A 15 -51.00 18.29 -2.62
C TYR A 15 -49.80 19.02 -3.23
N PHE A 16 -48.78 19.31 -2.40
CA PHE A 16 -47.48 19.79 -2.87
C PHE A 16 -46.65 18.57 -3.30
N VAL A 17 -46.63 18.27 -4.61
CA VAL A 17 -45.67 17.34 -5.20
C VAL A 17 -44.34 18.10 -5.34
N ALA A 18 -43.49 17.98 -4.32
CA ALA A 18 -42.14 18.52 -4.34
C ALA A 18 -41.29 17.69 -5.32
N PHE A 19 -41.07 18.23 -6.52
CA PHE A 19 -39.98 17.79 -7.38
C PHE A 19 -38.68 18.07 -6.64
N LEU A 20 -38.05 17.01 -6.12
CA LEU A 20 -36.67 17.05 -5.66
C LEU A 20 -35.79 17.39 -6.87
N HIS A 21 -35.42 18.66 -6.99
CA HIS A 21 -34.26 19.07 -7.76
C HIS A 21 -33.05 18.40 -7.12
N VAL A 22 -32.61 17.28 -7.70
CA VAL A 22 -31.26 16.78 -7.45
C VAL A 22 -30.35 17.81 -8.09
N GLU A 23 -29.77 18.69 -7.28
CA GLU A 23 -28.69 19.55 -7.72
C GLU A 23 -27.61 18.65 -8.32
N ALA A 24 -27.37 18.80 -9.61
CA ALA A 24 -26.22 18.21 -10.26
C ALA A 24 -25.00 18.75 -9.51
N VAL A 25 -24.34 17.87 -8.74
CA VAL A 25 -23.06 18.16 -8.12
C VAL A 25 -22.16 18.64 -9.24
N ASN A 26 -21.87 19.94 -9.23
CA ASN A 26 -21.06 20.59 -10.25
C ASN A 26 -19.67 19.97 -10.13
N VAL A 27 -19.40 18.93 -10.92
CA VAL A 27 -18.10 18.25 -10.98
C VAL A 27 -17.09 19.33 -11.31
N ARG A 28 -16.24 19.68 -10.34
CA ARG A 28 -15.19 20.69 -10.52
C ARG A 28 -14.37 20.32 -11.75
N GLY A 29 -14.59 21.06 -12.85
CA GLY A 29 -13.81 21.05 -14.08
C GLY A 29 -13.89 19.75 -14.88
N THR A 30 -14.12 19.87 -16.18
CA THR A 30 -13.80 18.83 -17.17
C THR A 30 -12.28 18.67 -17.37
N GLU A 31 -11.47 19.43 -16.62
CA GLU A 31 -10.02 19.46 -16.75
C GLU A 31 -9.38 18.24 -16.07
N PRO A 32 -8.37 17.61 -16.69
CA PRO A 32 -7.65 16.50 -16.09
C PRO A 32 -7.00 16.91 -14.76
N ARG A 33 -7.31 16.18 -13.69
CA ARG A 33 -6.76 16.42 -12.34
C ARG A 33 -5.54 15.54 -12.08
N LEU A 34 -4.68 15.97 -11.18
CA LEU A 34 -3.63 15.13 -10.59
C LEU A 34 -3.88 15.07 -9.08
N VAL A 35 -4.16 13.87 -8.58
CA VAL A 35 -4.59 13.63 -7.19
C VAL A 35 -3.75 12.53 -6.57
N ALA A 36 -3.38 12.67 -5.30
CA ALA A 36 -2.75 11.60 -4.54
C ALA A 36 -3.30 11.42 -3.12
N PHE A 37 -3.24 10.20 -2.60
CA PHE A 37 -3.62 9.87 -1.23
C PHE A 37 -2.76 8.73 -0.66
N GLY A 38 -2.60 8.74 0.67
CA GLY A 38 -1.64 7.89 1.38
C GLY A 38 -2.14 6.49 1.74
N ASP A 39 -1.53 5.97 2.81
CA ASP A 39 -1.57 4.61 3.32
C ASP A 39 -2.98 4.18 3.76
N ILE A 40 -3.42 2.99 3.34
CA ILE A 40 -4.81 2.52 3.55
C ILE A 40 -4.89 1.43 4.61
N HIS A 41 -3.87 0.57 4.69
CA HIS A 41 -3.77 -0.53 5.66
C HIS A 41 -5.09 -1.28 5.90
N GLY A 42 -5.59 -1.94 4.86
CA GLY A 42 -6.74 -2.85 4.93
C GLY A 42 -8.08 -2.19 5.28
N ASP A 43 -8.19 -0.86 5.26
CA ASP A 43 -9.44 -0.15 5.53
C ASP A 43 -10.23 0.18 4.24
N VAL A 44 -10.90 -0.84 3.69
CA VAL A 44 -11.68 -0.67 2.44
C VAL A 44 -12.81 0.37 2.57
N PHE A 45 -13.33 0.60 3.78
CA PHE A 45 -14.33 1.65 4.00
C PHE A 45 -13.72 3.04 3.78
N ARG A 46 -12.56 3.30 4.39
CA ARG A 46 -11.86 4.57 4.21
C ARG A 46 -11.34 4.74 2.78
N CYS A 47 -10.91 3.64 2.14
CA CYS A 47 -10.56 3.62 0.72
C CYS A 47 -11.71 4.09 -0.17
N ARG A 48 -12.89 3.45 -0.08
CA ARG A 48 -14.07 3.87 -0.85
C ARG A 48 -14.50 5.30 -0.53
N GLN A 49 -14.44 5.67 0.75
CA GLN A 49 -14.83 7.01 1.19
C GLN A 49 -13.91 8.10 0.61
N ILE A 50 -12.58 7.92 0.62
CA ILE A 50 -11.65 8.90 0.03
C ILE A 50 -11.84 8.97 -1.49
N LEU A 51 -12.01 7.82 -2.16
CA LEU A 51 -12.23 7.77 -3.61
C LEU A 51 -13.51 8.52 -4.02
N GLN A 52 -14.62 8.33 -3.29
CA GLN A 52 -15.89 9.01 -3.56
C GLN A 52 -15.81 10.51 -3.24
N LEU A 53 -15.25 10.89 -2.10
CA LEU A 53 -15.14 12.30 -1.69
C LEU A 53 -14.15 13.10 -2.55
N ALA A 54 -13.20 12.42 -3.18
CA ALA A 54 -12.30 13.01 -4.16
C ALA A 54 -12.89 13.04 -5.58
N ASN A 55 -14.14 12.59 -5.78
CA ASN A 55 -14.77 12.41 -7.10
C ASN A 55 -13.95 11.51 -8.05
N ILE A 56 -13.32 10.47 -7.51
CA ILE A 56 -12.60 9.45 -8.29
C ILE A 56 -13.55 8.35 -8.73
N THR A 57 -14.40 7.90 -7.81
CA THR A 57 -15.42 6.88 -8.07
C THR A 57 -16.82 7.36 -7.74
N ASP A 58 -17.82 6.76 -8.38
CA ASP A 58 -19.20 6.83 -7.91
C ASP A 58 -19.46 5.86 -6.73
N THR A 59 -20.72 5.71 -6.35
CA THR A 59 -21.15 4.82 -5.25
C THR A 59 -21.07 3.34 -5.57
N GLU A 60 -20.82 2.97 -6.83
CA GLU A 60 -20.70 1.59 -7.32
C GLU A 60 -19.25 1.24 -7.71
N ASP A 61 -18.28 1.99 -7.16
CA ASP A 61 -16.84 1.82 -7.43
C ASP A 61 -16.46 1.98 -8.93
N ARG A 62 -17.27 2.72 -9.71
CA ARG A 62 -16.96 3.02 -11.11
C ARG A 62 -16.14 4.29 -11.23
N TRP A 63 -15.13 4.28 -12.11
CA TRP A 63 -14.29 5.45 -12.39
C TRP A 63 -15.11 6.59 -13.02
N ILE A 64 -15.07 7.77 -12.38
CA ILE A 64 -15.72 9.00 -12.87
C ILE A 64 -14.76 10.20 -13.02
N ALA A 65 -13.46 10.00 -12.75
CA ALA A 65 -12.46 11.07 -12.83
C ALA A 65 -11.98 11.40 -14.26
N GLY A 66 -12.66 10.92 -15.31
CA GLY A 66 -12.33 11.23 -16.71
C GLY A 66 -10.89 10.87 -17.07
N SER A 67 -10.15 11.83 -17.64
CA SER A 67 -8.74 11.67 -18.00
C SER A 67 -7.76 12.07 -16.90
N SER A 68 -8.20 12.14 -15.65
CA SER A 68 -7.35 12.48 -14.50
C SER A 68 -6.33 11.39 -14.18
N ILE A 69 -5.27 11.77 -13.48
CA ILE A 69 -4.25 10.89 -12.92
C ILE A 69 -4.46 10.83 -11.40
N VAL A 70 -4.59 9.63 -10.85
CA VAL A 70 -4.77 9.37 -9.42
C VAL A 70 -3.66 8.45 -8.95
N VAL A 71 -2.94 8.83 -7.90
CA VAL A 71 -1.83 8.06 -7.34
C VAL A 71 -2.12 7.66 -5.90
N GLN A 72 -2.09 6.37 -5.61
CA GLN A 72 -2.10 5.83 -4.26
C GLN A 72 -0.67 5.49 -3.84
N LEU A 73 -0.23 6.00 -2.69
CA LEU A 73 1.17 6.00 -2.28
C LEU A 73 1.65 4.72 -1.59
N GLY A 74 1.04 3.56 -1.82
CA GLY A 74 1.45 2.29 -1.19
C GLY A 74 0.84 2.01 0.18
N ASP A 75 1.20 0.87 0.76
CA ASP A 75 0.66 0.36 2.02
C ASP A 75 -0.86 0.13 1.99
N ILE A 76 -1.28 -0.72 1.05
CA ILE A 76 -2.65 -1.26 0.99
C ILE A 76 -2.82 -2.34 2.06
N ALA A 77 -1.82 -3.19 2.22
CA ALA A 77 -1.89 -4.36 3.09
C ALA A 77 -1.66 -4.02 4.58
N ASP A 78 -1.85 -5.05 5.41
CA ASP A 78 -1.61 -5.05 6.85
C ASP A 78 -2.53 -4.17 7.70
N ARG A 79 -2.52 -4.41 9.01
CA ARG A 79 -3.32 -3.80 10.08
C ARG A 79 -4.83 -3.97 9.96
N GLY A 80 -5.42 -3.59 8.84
CA GLY A 80 -6.85 -3.70 8.59
C GLY A 80 -7.27 -5.06 8.05
N LEU A 81 -8.56 -5.16 7.77
CA LEU A 81 -9.26 -6.42 7.53
C LEU A 81 -9.46 -6.76 6.05
N HIS A 82 -9.23 -5.82 5.14
CA HIS A 82 -9.71 -5.93 3.76
C HIS A 82 -8.64 -5.65 2.68
N PRO A 83 -7.40 -6.19 2.80
CA PRO A 83 -6.35 -5.85 1.83
C PRO A 83 -6.71 -6.30 0.42
N HIS A 84 -7.21 -7.54 0.29
CA HIS A 84 -7.50 -8.14 -1.00
C HIS A 84 -8.67 -7.47 -1.75
N GLU A 85 -9.72 -7.02 -1.05
CA GLU A 85 -10.78 -6.24 -1.69
C GLU A 85 -10.27 -4.89 -2.23
N ILE A 86 -9.28 -4.28 -1.58
CA ILE A 86 -8.65 -3.04 -2.07
C ILE A 86 -7.80 -3.32 -3.31
N TYR A 87 -7.03 -4.40 -3.33
CA TYR A 87 -6.28 -4.83 -4.53
C TYR A 87 -7.20 -5.10 -5.72
N ASP A 88 -8.31 -5.82 -5.50
CA ASP A 88 -9.29 -6.11 -6.54
C ASP A 88 -9.97 -4.82 -7.05
N LEU A 89 -10.29 -3.89 -6.14
CA LEU A 89 -10.81 -2.57 -6.48
C LEU A 89 -9.81 -1.78 -7.33
N PHE A 90 -8.54 -1.71 -6.93
CA PHE A 90 -7.52 -0.93 -7.64
C PHE A 90 -7.21 -1.50 -9.02
N ALA A 91 -7.11 -2.82 -9.15
CA ALA A 91 -7.00 -3.48 -10.45
C ALA A 91 -8.20 -3.17 -11.35
N SER A 92 -9.41 -3.04 -10.77
CA SER A 92 -10.59 -2.58 -11.50
C SER A 92 -10.48 -1.12 -11.94
N LEU A 93 -10.07 -0.23 -11.03
CA LEU A 93 -9.95 1.20 -11.30
C LEU A 93 -8.87 1.51 -12.35
N GLU A 94 -7.74 0.81 -12.36
CA GLU A 94 -6.72 0.92 -13.41
C GLU A 94 -7.30 0.68 -14.81
N ARG A 95 -8.06 -0.41 -14.96
CA ARG A 95 -8.69 -0.75 -16.24
C ARG A 95 -9.74 0.27 -16.65
N GLN A 96 -10.51 0.79 -15.69
CA GLN A 96 -11.55 1.77 -15.95
C GLN A 96 -10.95 3.14 -16.30
N ALA A 97 -9.94 3.59 -15.55
CA ALA A 97 -9.21 4.83 -15.79
C ALA A 97 -8.57 4.82 -17.19
N MET A 98 -7.86 3.74 -17.54
CA MET A 98 -7.25 3.59 -18.85
C MET A 98 -8.28 3.69 -19.99
N LYS A 99 -9.47 3.10 -19.83
CA LYS A 99 -10.56 3.21 -20.81
C LYS A 99 -11.12 4.62 -20.93
N ALA A 100 -11.11 5.40 -19.85
CA ALA A 100 -11.54 6.79 -19.82
C ALA A 100 -10.43 7.79 -20.25
N GLY A 101 -9.25 7.29 -20.62
CA GLY A 101 -8.09 8.13 -20.95
C GLY A 101 -7.38 8.73 -19.73
N GLY A 102 -7.72 8.26 -18.52
CA GLY A 102 -7.06 8.61 -17.27
C GLY A 102 -6.07 7.53 -16.82
N GLU A 103 -5.53 7.71 -15.63
CA GLU A 103 -4.55 6.80 -15.05
C GLU A 103 -4.83 6.64 -13.55
N PHE A 104 -4.94 5.41 -13.07
CA PHE A 104 -4.87 5.10 -11.64
C PHE A 104 -3.55 4.37 -11.41
N ILE A 105 -2.73 4.86 -10.49
CA ILE A 105 -1.41 4.33 -10.20
C ILE A 105 -1.39 3.92 -8.73
N PHE A 106 -1.07 2.65 -8.50
CA PHE A 106 -0.70 2.14 -7.19
C PHE A 106 0.84 2.07 -7.10
N LEU A 107 1.43 2.62 -6.03
CA LEU A 107 2.85 2.47 -5.75
C LEU A 107 3.10 1.32 -4.78
N VAL A 108 4.21 0.60 -4.95
CA VAL A 108 4.65 -0.42 -3.98
C VAL A 108 5.12 0.28 -2.70
N GLY A 109 4.50 -0.03 -1.55
CA GLY A 109 4.94 0.37 -0.23
C GLY A 109 5.85 -0.66 0.45
N ASN A 110 6.32 -0.37 1.67
CA ASN A 110 7.11 -1.35 2.41
C ASN A 110 6.26 -2.53 2.89
N HIS A 111 4.96 -2.34 3.15
CA HIS A 111 4.08 -3.43 3.54
C HIS A 111 3.78 -4.40 2.40
N GLU A 112 3.70 -3.92 1.17
CA GLU A 112 3.66 -4.77 -0.02
C GLU A 112 4.91 -5.65 -0.14
N LEU A 113 6.08 -5.02 0.01
CA LEU A 113 7.36 -5.75 -0.06
C LEU A 113 7.46 -6.82 1.03
N MET A 114 7.12 -6.46 2.28
CA MET A 114 7.11 -7.41 3.40
C MET A 114 6.19 -8.60 3.11
N ASN A 115 4.98 -8.36 2.60
CA ASN A 115 4.02 -9.43 2.29
C ASN A 115 4.51 -10.36 1.17
N ILE A 116 5.10 -9.82 0.09
CA ILE A 116 5.68 -10.66 -0.98
C ILE A 116 6.84 -11.51 -0.46
N LEU A 117 7.61 -10.99 0.50
CA LEU A 117 8.76 -11.67 1.10
C LEU A 117 8.39 -12.68 2.19
N GLY A 118 7.13 -12.73 2.62
CA GLY A 118 6.69 -13.62 3.69
C GLY A 118 6.86 -13.05 5.10
N ILE A 119 7.08 -11.75 5.22
CA ILE A 119 7.25 -11.04 6.49
C ILE A 119 5.87 -10.53 6.94
N PHE A 120 5.11 -11.39 7.63
CA PHE A 120 3.70 -11.12 7.97
C PHE A 120 3.47 -10.41 9.31
N TYR A 121 4.48 -9.73 9.85
CA TYR A 121 4.45 -9.17 11.22
C TYR A 121 3.24 -8.23 11.47
N TYR A 122 2.80 -7.51 10.44
CA TYR A 122 1.69 -6.56 10.54
C TYR A 122 0.36 -7.07 9.96
N VAL A 123 0.33 -8.29 9.41
CA VAL A 123 -0.91 -8.89 8.88
C VAL A 123 -1.89 -9.09 10.02
N HIS A 124 -3.12 -8.61 9.85
CA HIS A 124 -4.14 -8.78 10.88
C HIS A 124 -4.47 -10.28 11.07
N PRO A 125 -4.52 -10.81 12.31
CA PRO A 125 -4.75 -12.24 12.56
C PRO A 125 -6.03 -12.79 11.91
N ASP A 126 -7.11 -11.99 11.91
CA ASP A 126 -8.37 -12.41 11.27
C ASP A 126 -8.26 -12.50 9.74
N VAL A 127 -7.42 -11.66 9.12
CA VAL A 127 -7.12 -11.78 7.68
C VAL A 127 -6.34 -13.06 7.42
N MET A 128 -5.29 -13.31 8.22
CA MET A 128 -4.50 -14.55 8.13
C MET A 128 -5.40 -15.78 8.24
N SER A 129 -6.31 -15.79 9.21
CA SER A 129 -7.30 -16.84 9.43
C SER A 129 -8.30 -16.95 8.26
N ALA A 130 -8.79 -15.82 7.74
CA ALA A 130 -9.76 -15.80 6.63
C ALA A 130 -9.19 -16.38 5.32
N PHE A 131 -7.88 -16.24 5.08
CA PHE A 131 -7.17 -16.88 3.97
C PHE A 131 -6.95 -18.39 4.17
N GLY A 132 -7.05 -18.88 5.41
CA GLY A 132 -6.84 -20.29 5.75
C GLY A 132 -5.50 -20.60 6.41
N GLY A 133 -4.83 -19.59 6.98
CA GLY A 133 -3.53 -19.72 7.64
C GLY A 133 -2.36 -19.18 6.81
N GLU A 134 -1.17 -19.24 7.41
CA GLU A 134 0.05 -18.63 6.87
C GLU A 134 0.44 -19.16 5.50
N GLU A 135 0.37 -20.48 5.28
CA GLU A 135 0.72 -21.07 4.00
C GLU A 135 -0.23 -20.62 2.88
N ALA A 136 -1.53 -20.49 3.18
CA ALA A 136 -2.53 -20.05 2.21
C ALA A 136 -2.41 -18.56 1.91
N TYR A 137 -2.12 -17.74 2.93
CA TYR A 137 -1.84 -16.32 2.78
C TYR A 137 -0.56 -16.09 1.96
N ALA A 138 0.52 -16.81 2.27
CA ALA A 138 1.78 -16.78 1.52
C ALA A 138 1.61 -17.23 0.07
N ALA A 139 0.76 -18.23 -0.19
CA ALA A 139 0.43 -18.64 -1.56
C ALA A 139 -0.33 -17.55 -2.34
N ALA A 140 -1.05 -16.66 -1.65
CA ALA A 140 -1.79 -15.57 -2.29
C ALA A 140 -0.93 -14.32 -2.53
N PHE A 141 -0.10 -13.94 -1.56
CA PHE A 141 0.69 -12.70 -1.55
C PHE A 141 2.15 -12.87 -1.96
N GLY A 142 2.69 -14.09 -1.89
CA GLY A 142 4.04 -14.39 -2.34
C GLY A 142 4.25 -14.11 -3.84
N PRO A 143 5.50 -14.15 -4.32
CA PRO A 143 5.90 -13.66 -5.66
C PRO A 143 5.23 -14.39 -6.84
N GLU A 144 4.73 -15.61 -6.60
CA GLU A 144 4.00 -16.42 -7.60
C GLU A 144 2.48 -16.38 -7.40
N GLY A 145 2.02 -15.81 -6.28
CA GLY A 145 0.62 -15.67 -5.95
C GLY A 145 -0.05 -14.54 -6.75
N PRO A 146 -1.38 -14.57 -6.88
CA PRO A 146 -2.12 -13.57 -7.66
C PRO A 146 -1.87 -12.12 -7.21
N TYR A 147 -1.85 -11.85 -5.89
CA TYR A 147 -1.62 -10.50 -5.39
C TYR A 147 -0.14 -10.11 -5.47
N GLY A 148 0.78 -11.04 -5.20
CA GLY A 148 2.22 -10.77 -5.39
C GLY A 148 2.58 -10.48 -6.85
N LEU A 149 2.03 -11.24 -7.80
CA LEU A 149 2.19 -10.97 -9.24
C LEU A 149 1.60 -9.62 -9.64
N TYR A 150 0.46 -9.21 -9.05
CA TYR A 150 -0.11 -7.88 -9.28
C TYR A 150 0.82 -6.79 -8.73
N ILE A 151 1.24 -6.87 -7.46
CA ILE A 151 2.15 -5.89 -6.83
C ILE A 151 3.46 -5.76 -7.61
N LEU A 152 4.06 -6.86 -8.07
CA LEU A 152 5.33 -6.85 -8.83
C LEU A 152 5.24 -6.20 -10.23
N GLN A 153 4.04 -5.84 -10.70
CA GLN A 153 3.84 -5.06 -11.92
C GLN A 153 3.75 -3.55 -11.66
N HIS A 154 3.77 -3.13 -10.40
CA HIS A 154 3.63 -1.74 -9.99
C HIS A 154 4.97 -1.09 -9.68
N PRO A 155 5.11 0.22 -9.94
CA PRO A 155 6.35 0.94 -9.68
C PRO A 155 6.53 1.23 -8.19
N VAL A 156 7.80 1.39 -7.78
CA VAL A 156 8.18 1.96 -6.48
C VAL A 156 7.97 3.48 -6.49
N THR A 157 8.22 4.13 -7.63
CA THR A 157 8.06 5.57 -7.79
C THR A 157 7.69 5.94 -9.23
N VAL A 158 6.96 7.04 -9.39
CA VAL A 158 6.62 7.62 -10.70
C VAL A 158 6.74 9.14 -10.68
N VAL A 159 7.06 9.72 -11.83
CA VAL A 159 6.88 11.15 -12.10
C VAL A 159 5.68 11.33 -13.02
N ARG A 160 4.77 12.23 -12.65
CA ARG A 160 3.69 12.73 -13.51
C ARG A 160 3.62 14.23 -13.38
N GLU A 161 3.65 14.92 -14.52
CA GLU A 161 3.43 16.37 -14.58
C GLU A 161 4.35 17.18 -13.64
N GLY A 162 5.64 16.82 -13.56
CA GLY A 162 6.62 17.48 -12.70
C GLY A 162 6.52 17.14 -11.20
N VAL A 163 5.67 16.19 -10.82
CA VAL A 163 5.52 15.71 -9.45
C VAL A 163 6.04 14.28 -9.34
N VAL A 164 6.99 14.03 -8.43
CA VAL A 164 7.45 12.68 -8.10
C VAL A 164 6.65 12.14 -6.91
N PHE A 165 6.18 10.90 -7.05
CA PHE A 165 5.43 10.18 -6.02
C PHE A 165 6.24 8.97 -5.57
N ALA A 166 6.36 8.79 -4.26
CA ALA A 166 6.97 7.62 -3.64
C ALA A 166 6.16 7.22 -2.41
N HIS A 167 6.34 5.98 -1.95
CA HIS A 167 5.70 5.56 -0.71
C HIS A 167 6.21 6.34 0.51
N ALA A 168 7.53 6.48 0.64
CA ALA A 168 8.17 7.34 1.64
C ALA A 168 8.84 8.55 0.97
N GLY A 169 10.06 8.93 1.37
CA GLY A 169 10.86 9.96 0.70
C GLY A 169 11.95 9.40 -0.22
N ILE A 170 12.27 10.09 -1.31
CA ILE A 170 13.43 9.77 -2.15
C ILE A 170 14.63 10.59 -1.69
N THR A 171 15.62 9.95 -1.11
CA THR A 171 16.90 10.59 -0.74
C THR A 171 17.77 10.87 -1.97
N PRO A 172 18.77 11.76 -1.89
CA PRO A 172 19.69 12.03 -3.00
C PRO A 172 20.37 10.77 -3.56
N GLU A 173 20.68 9.81 -2.71
CA GLU A 173 21.27 8.51 -3.09
C GLU A 173 20.40 7.76 -4.10
N TYR A 174 19.08 7.71 -3.88
CA TYR A 174 18.14 7.04 -4.80
C TYR A 174 17.75 7.97 -5.95
N ALA A 175 17.63 9.27 -5.73
CA ALA A 175 17.39 10.25 -6.79
C ALA A 175 18.47 10.19 -7.88
N ALA A 176 19.72 9.95 -7.51
CA ALA A 176 20.84 9.77 -8.45
C ALA A 176 20.64 8.58 -9.42
N LYS A 177 19.82 7.59 -9.06
CA LYS A 177 19.47 6.46 -9.94
C LYS A 177 18.40 6.80 -10.98
N GLY A 178 17.64 7.88 -10.77
CA GLY A 178 16.45 8.22 -11.57
C GLY A 178 15.27 7.29 -11.30
N VAL A 179 14.09 7.64 -11.83
CA VAL A 179 12.84 6.86 -11.62
C VAL A 179 12.99 5.43 -12.16
N GLU A 180 13.56 5.28 -13.35
CA GLU A 180 13.78 3.99 -13.99
C GLU A 180 14.77 3.13 -13.20
N GLY A 181 15.84 3.73 -12.67
CA GLY A 181 16.82 3.03 -11.84
C GLY A 181 16.23 2.57 -10.51
N ILE A 182 15.45 3.42 -9.82
CA ILE A 182 14.75 3.05 -8.58
C ILE A 182 13.78 1.89 -8.83
N ASN A 183 12.96 1.98 -9.88
CA ASN A 183 12.00 0.92 -10.21
C ASN A 183 12.70 -0.40 -10.61
N ALA A 184 13.90 -0.32 -11.19
CA ALA A 184 14.68 -1.51 -11.52
C ALA A 184 15.18 -2.27 -10.27
N GLU A 185 15.38 -1.60 -9.12
CA GLU A 185 15.80 -2.26 -7.88
C GLU A 185 14.79 -3.33 -7.41
N LEU A 186 13.49 -3.08 -7.60
CA LEU A 186 12.45 -4.08 -7.33
C LEU A 186 12.65 -5.33 -8.19
N MET A 187 12.81 -5.13 -9.50
CA MET A 187 12.96 -6.25 -10.42
C MET A 187 14.30 -6.99 -10.23
N ASN A 188 15.37 -6.30 -9.85
CA ASN A 188 16.68 -6.90 -9.58
C ASN A 188 16.64 -7.77 -8.31
N GLY A 189 16.02 -7.25 -7.26
CA GLY A 189 15.78 -7.97 -6.00
C GLY A 189 15.11 -9.33 -6.22
N PHE A 190 14.07 -9.40 -7.04
CA PHE A 190 13.36 -10.65 -7.32
C PHE A 190 14.02 -11.56 -8.37
N ARG A 191 14.98 -11.07 -9.16
CA ARG A 191 15.67 -11.86 -10.21
C ARG A 191 16.97 -12.50 -9.75
N GLY A 192 17.69 -11.88 -8.81
CA GLY A 192 19.05 -12.33 -8.46
C GLY A 192 19.51 -12.03 -7.02
N GLU A 193 18.82 -11.16 -6.31
CA GLU A 193 19.25 -10.68 -4.97
C GLU A 193 18.21 -11.02 -3.88
N ARG A 194 17.43 -12.08 -4.10
CA ARG A 194 16.35 -12.48 -3.20
C ARG A 194 16.87 -12.77 -1.79
N ASP A 195 18.05 -13.35 -1.67
CA ASP A 195 18.65 -13.66 -0.37
C ASP A 195 18.95 -12.36 0.41
N LEU A 196 19.46 -11.32 -0.25
CA LEU A 196 19.71 -10.01 0.38
C LEU A 196 18.41 -9.29 0.79
N LEU A 197 17.35 -9.42 -0.01
CA LEU A 197 16.02 -8.90 0.36
C LEU A 197 15.47 -9.58 1.62
N LEU A 198 15.72 -10.88 1.79
CA LEU A 198 15.24 -11.67 2.92
C LEU A 198 16.07 -11.47 4.20
N GLU A 199 17.26 -10.88 4.11
CA GLU A 199 18.07 -10.51 5.28
C GLU A 199 17.49 -9.30 6.04
N GLY A 200 16.64 -8.49 5.40
CA GLY A 200 15.99 -7.35 6.04
C GLY A 200 14.87 -7.74 7.00
N ASP A 201 14.69 -6.94 8.06
CA ASP A 201 13.56 -7.09 8.98
C ASP A 201 12.37 -6.17 8.64
N ALA A 202 11.33 -6.25 9.46
CA ALA A 202 10.12 -5.43 9.34
C ALA A 202 10.30 -3.94 9.74
N LYS A 203 11.53 -3.45 9.92
CA LYS A 203 11.86 -2.09 10.38
C LYS A 203 12.76 -1.33 9.41
N GLY A 204 13.12 -1.93 8.27
CA GLY A 204 13.95 -1.26 7.27
C GLY A 204 15.44 -1.18 7.65
N ASP A 205 15.96 -2.21 8.32
CA ASP A 205 17.38 -2.31 8.71
C ASP A 205 18.22 -3.23 7.82
N GLY A 206 17.65 -3.71 6.70
CA GLY A 206 18.29 -4.66 5.80
C GLY A 206 19.39 -4.05 4.93
N VAL A 207 20.15 -4.91 4.27
CA VAL A 207 21.28 -4.49 3.40
C VAL A 207 20.81 -4.16 1.98
N HIS A 208 19.73 -4.80 1.50
CA HIS A 208 19.23 -4.57 0.13
C HIS A 208 18.75 -3.12 -0.09
N PRO A 209 18.92 -2.55 -1.29
CA PRO A 209 18.42 -1.21 -1.66
C PRO A 209 16.92 -0.95 -1.46
N LEU A 210 16.12 -1.95 -1.13
CA LEU A 210 14.68 -1.79 -0.91
C LEU A 210 14.27 -1.95 0.55
N SER A 211 15.14 -2.53 1.38
CA SER A 211 14.84 -2.88 2.76
C SER A 211 15.69 -2.11 3.78
N ASN A 212 16.40 -1.05 3.35
CA ASN A 212 17.14 -0.15 4.23
C ASN A 212 16.41 1.17 4.47
N SER A 213 16.80 1.90 5.52
CA SER A 213 16.16 3.14 5.97
C SER A 213 16.33 4.34 5.01
N SER A 214 17.17 4.23 3.99
CA SER A 214 17.31 5.25 2.93
C SER A 214 16.44 4.96 1.71
N SER A 215 15.88 3.75 1.62
CA SER A 215 14.98 3.31 0.54
C SER A 215 13.77 4.23 0.41
N PRO A 216 13.26 4.48 -0.82
CA PRO A 216 11.97 5.13 -1.04
C PRO A 216 10.76 4.42 -0.41
N LEU A 217 10.95 3.20 0.12
CA LEU A 217 9.94 2.46 0.87
C LEU A 217 9.99 2.72 2.40
N TRP A 218 11.07 3.30 2.93
CA TRP A 218 11.27 3.44 4.38
C TRP A 218 11.72 4.84 4.83
N SER A 219 12.27 5.63 3.92
CA SER A 219 12.97 6.85 4.32
C SER A 219 12.05 7.93 4.86
N ARG A 220 12.30 8.33 6.10
CA ARG A 220 11.67 9.48 6.76
C ARG A 220 12.56 10.73 6.69
N ALA A 221 13.82 10.58 6.29
CA ALA A 221 14.86 11.61 6.41
C ALA A 221 14.51 12.91 5.67
N VAL A 222 14.01 12.83 4.43
CA VAL A 222 13.67 14.01 3.63
C VAL A 222 12.59 14.86 4.31
N LEU A 223 11.53 14.21 4.82
CA LEU A 223 10.44 14.90 5.49
C LEU A 223 10.84 15.40 6.89
N ASP A 224 11.58 14.60 7.65
CA ASP A 224 12.03 14.97 8.99
C ASP A 224 13.01 16.15 8.98
N GLU A 225 13.89 16.25 7.96
CA GLU A 225 14.74 17.43 7.79
C GLU A 225 13.95 18.66 7.35
N ALA A 226 13.02 18.50 6.41
CA ALA A 226 12.19 19.59 5.93
C ALA A 226 11.33 20.20 7.06
N LYS A 227 10.74 19.36 7.92
CA LYS A 227 9.97 19.80 9.11
C LYS A 227 10.84 20.52 10.15
N ARG A 228 12.17 20.33 10.12
CA ARG A 228 13.15 21.09 10.91
C ARG A 228 13.64 22.36 10.20
N GLY A 229 13.06 22.70 9.05
CA GLY A 229 13.41 23.86 8.23
C GLY A 229 14.62 23.64 7.31
N ASN A 230 15.15 22.41 7.21
CA ASN A 230 16.24 22.11 6.29
C ASN A 230 15.73 21.42 5.02
N CYS A 231 15.72 22.14 3.92
CA CYS A 231 15.27 21.63 2.61
C CYS A 231 16.41 21.09 1.74
N SER A 232 17.65 21.00 2.23
CA SER A 232 18.81 20.65 1.39
C SER A 232 18.70 19.26 0.76
N LEU A 233 18.30 18.24 1.52
CA LEU A 233 18.11 16.88 1.00
C LEU A 233 17.04 16.85 -0.10
N LEU A 234 15.90 17.50 0.13
CA LEU A 234 14.83 17.60 -0.87
C LEU A 234 15.33 18.26 -2.15
N MET A 235 15.99 19.42 -2.04
CA MET A 235 16.44 20.20 -3.20
C MET A 235 17.44 19.41 -4.04
N GLU A 236 18.35 18.68 -3.40
CA GLU A 236 19.30 17.82 -4.09
C GLU A 236 18.61 16.62 -4.76
N SER A 237 17.66 15.97 -4.09
CA SER A 237 16.84 14.91 -4.70
C SER A 237 16.08 15.40 -5.92
N LEU A 238 15.41 16.55 -5.83
CA LEU A 238 14.66 17.14 -6.95
C LEU A 238 15.57 17.56 -8.10
N ARG A 239 16.78 18.07 -7.81
CA ARG A 239 17.79 18.38 -8.83
C ARG A 239 18.19 17.13 -9.61
N LEU A 240 18.60 16.07 -8.90
CA LEU A 240 19.03 14.81 -9.52
C LEU A 240 17.91 14.14 -10.33
N LEU A 241 16.68 14.09 -9.79
CA LEU A 241 15.52 13.57 -10.52
C LEU A 241 15.21 14.42 -11.76
N SER A 242 15.30 15.75 -11.66
CA SER A 242 15.12 16.65 -12.80
C SER A 242 16.15 16.41 -13.90
N GLU A 243 17.40 16.12 -13.56
CA GLU A 243 18.44 15.80 -14.54
C GLU A 243 18.10 14.54 -15.34
N HIS A 244 17.58 13.50 -14.67
CA HIS A 244 17.10 12.28 -15.34
C HIS A 244 15.87 12.53 -16.23
N GLU A 245 14.88 13.29 -15.75
CA GLU A 245 13.70 13.64 -16.53
C GLU A 245 14.05 14.48 -17.77
N LEU A 246 14.90 15.51 -17.59
CA LEU A 246 15.36 16.38 -18.68
C LEU A 246 16.18 15.61 -19.71
N ALA A 247 17.06 14.70 -19.28
CA ALA A 247 17.81 13.84 -20.20
C ALA A 247 16.89 12.94 -21.05
N SER A 248 15.68 12.65 -20.56
CA SER A 248 14.64 11.90 -21.27
C SER A 248 13.63 12.78 -22.01
N GLY A 249 13.87 14.10 -22.11
CA GLY A 249 13.00 15.06 -22.78
C GLY A 249 11.69 15.36 -22.03
N ARG A 250 11.61 15.06 -20.73
CA ARG A 250 10.45 15.31 -19.87
C ARG A 250 10.65 16.58 -19.02
N PRO A 251 9.57 17.19 -18.50
CA PRO A 251 9.68 18.34 -17.60
C PRO A 251 10.45 18.02 -16.32
N PRO A 252 11.14 19.01 -15.71
CA PRO A 252 11.84 18.80 -14.45
C PRO A 252 10.89 18.49 -13.30
N VAL A 253 11.39 17.80 -12.27
CA VAL A 253 10.63 17.49 -11.05
C VAL A 253 10.69 18.68 -10.09
N ARG A 254 9.52 19.17 -9.67
CA ARG A 254 9.36 20.34 -8.81
C ARG A 254 8.79 20.02 -7.44
N VAL A 255 8.03 18.93 -7.33
CA VAL A 255 7.35 18.54 -6.09
C VAL A 255 7.60 17.07 -5.81
N MET A 256 7.90 16.74 -4.55
CA MET A 256 7.93 15.38 -4.05
C MET A 256 6.74 15.13 -3.13
N VAL A 257 6.13 13.96 -3.26
CA VAL A 257 4.99 13.53 -2.45
C VAL A 257 5.29 12.16 -1.87
N GLY A 258 5.20 12.06 -0.55
CA GLY A 258 5.45 10.82 0.20
C GLY A 258 4.34 10.51 1.20
N GLY A 259 4.00 9.24 1.35
CA GLY A 259 3.21 8.66 2.44
C GLY A 259 4.11 8.21 3.60
N HIS A 260 3.82 7.04 4.19
CA HIS A 260 4.63 6.30 5.19
C HIS A 260 4.82 6.98 6.56
N THR A 261 4.93 8.30 6.59
CA THR A 261 5.08 9.13 7.77
C THR A 261 3.75 9.74 8.10
N VAL A 262 3.06 9.12 9.05
CA VAL A 262 1.79 9.63 9.56
C VAL A 262 1.99 11.05 10.10
N GLN A 263 1.21 11.97 9.57
CA GLN A 263 1.13 13.33 10.03
C GLN A 263 0.11 13.43 11.17
N GLU A 264 0.64 13.64 12.37
CA GLU A 264 -0.17 13.79 13.58
C GLU A 264 -1.25 14.88 13.42
N GLY A 265 -2.45 14.59 13.92
CA GLY A 265 -3.60 15.49 13.80
C GLY A 265 -4.30 15.45 12.44
N GLY A 266 -3.86 14.61 11.50
CA GLY A 266 -4.54 14.40 10.22
C GLY A 266 -4.41 15.56 9.24
N VAL A 267 -3.33 16.33 9.36
CA VAL A 267 -3.02 17.49 8.51
C VAL A 267 -1.76 17.17 7.73
N MET A 268 -1.85 17.19 6.40
CA MET A 268 -0.68 16.95 5.55
C MET A 268 0.41 17.99 5.82
N ALA A 269 1.67 17.53 5.85
CA ALA A 269 2.82 18.42 5.86
C ALA A 269 3.02 18.98 4.47
N VAL A 270 3.21 20.30 4.36
CA VAL A 270 3.53 20.99 3.10
C VAL A 270 4.74 21.86 3.37
N GLU A 271 5.90 21.35 3.01
CA GLU A 271 7.19 21.92 3.39
C GLU A 271 7.92 22.51 2.17
N CYS A 272 9.00 23.26 2.43
CA CYS A 272 9.91 23.76 1.40
C CYS A 272 9.19 24.56 0.29
N ASN A 273 8.37 25.53 0.69
CA ASN A 273 7.55 26.37 -0.19
C ASN A 273 6.63 25.55 -1.13
N GLY A 274 6.07 24.46 -0.61
CA GLY A 274 5.17 23.57 -1.35
C GLY A 274 5.85 22.53 -2.23
N SER A 275 7.18 22.41 -2.16
CA SER A 275 7.95 21.44 -2.98
C SER A 275 8.02 20.05 -2.36
N LEU A 276 7.54 19.87 -1.11
CA LEU A 276 7.42 18.58 -0.46
C LEU A 276 6.06 18.44 0.23
N VAL A 277 5.41 17.31 0.04
CA VAL A 277 4.15 16.96 0.68
C VAL A 277 4.29 15.64 1.44
N GLY A 278 4.12 15.68 2.76
CA GLY A 278 3.88 14.48 3.57
C GLY A 278 2.37 14.19 3.62
N ALA A 279 1.93 13.22 2.83
CA ALA A 279 0.52 12.99 2.52
C ALA A 279 -0.16 11.91 3.38
N ASP A 280 0.59 11.14 4.15
CA ASP A 280 0.00 10.14 5.06
C ASP A 280 -0.61 10.85 6.28
N VAL A 281 -1.93 10.96 6.32
CA VAL A 281 -2.68 11.55 7.43
C VAL A 281 -3.19 10.50 8.43
N GLY A 282 -2.75 9.25 8.31
CA GLY A 282 -3.35 8.14 9.03
C GLY A 282 -4.78 7.88 8.55
N LEU A 283 -4.96 7.64 7.24
CA LEU A 283 -6.28 7.44 6.63
C LEU A 283 -7.03 6.25 7.23
N SER A 284 -6.31 5.14 7.48
CA SER A 284 -6.85 3.92 8.07
C SER A 284 -7.38 4.13 9.49
N ARG A 285 -8.57 3.61 9.78
CA ARG A 285 -9.12 3.55 11.15
C ARG A 285 -8.41 2.51 12.03
N PHE A 286 -7.59 1.63 11.45
CA PHE A 286 -6.84 0.60 12.18
C PHE A 286 -5.55 1.13 12.83
N PHE A 287 -5.19 2.40 12.60
CA PHE A 287 -4.24 3.11 13.46
C PHE A 287 -4.92 3.55 14.76
N SER A 288 -4.82 2.68 15.77
CA SER A 288 -5.62 2.72 17.01
C SER A 288 -5.48 4.01 17.83
N SER A 289 -4.34 4.71 17.77
CA SER A 289 -4.06 5.86 18.63
C SER A 289 -4.28 7.23 17.98
N TYR A 290 -4.32 7.34 16.64
CA TYR A 290 -4.41 8.64 15.95
C TYR A 290 -4.86 8.56 14.48
N GLY A 291 -5.35 7.42 14.01
CA GLY A 291 -5.82 7.27 12.63
C GLY A 291 -7.26 7.69 12.38
N GLY A 292 -7.71 7.39 11.17
CA GLY A 292 -9.06 7.53 10.68
C GLY A 292 -9.41 8.89 10.10
N TYR A 293 -8.42 9.72 9.76
CA TYR A 293 -8.63 10.98 9.04
C TYR A 293 -8.94 10.72 7.56
N VAL A 294 -9.43 11.73 6.84
CA VAL A 294 -9.66 11.64 5.39
C VAL A 294 -9.12 12.91 4.76
N ALA A 295 -8.05 12.77 3.99
CA ALA A 295 -7.47 13.83 3.21
C ALA A 295 -6.82 13.27 1.95
N TYR A 296 -6.77 14.09 0.91
CA TYR A 296 -6.02 13.84 -0.32
C TYR A 296 -5.35 15.14 -0.75
N VAL A 297 -4.35 15.08 -1.61
CA VAL A 297 -3.72 16.27 -2.19
C VAL A 297 -4.05 16.35 -3.67
N GLU A 298 -4.41 17.54 -4.12
CA GLU A 298 -4.61 17.86 -5.54
C GLU A 298 -3.52 18.82 -6.02
N PHE A 299 -3.05 18.64 -7.25
CA PHE A 299 -1.96 19.44 -7.83
C PHE A 299 -2.48 20.32 -8.96
N LEU A 300 -2.74 21.58 -8.62
CA LEU A 300 -3.24 22.59 -9.55
C LEU A 300 -2.07 23.23 -10.32
N LEU A 301 -2.31 23.67 -11.56
CA LEU A 301 -1.33 24.49 -12.28
C LEU A 301 -1.13 25.82 -11.55
N ASP A 302 0.11 26.30 -11.52
CA ASP A 302 0.43 27.64 -11.02
C ASP A 302 0.17 28.66 -12.15
N ASP A 303 -0.82 29.54 -11.98
CA ASP A 303 -1.16 30.58 -12.98
C ASP A 303 0.02 31.52 -13.28
N SER A 304 0.97 31.67 -12.34
CA SER A 304 2.16 32.50 -12.51
C SER A 304 3.33 31.78 -13.18
N ASP A 305 3.35 30.45 -13.12
CA ASP A 305 4.34 29.59 -13.77
C ASP A 305 3.68 28.25 -14.17
N PRO A 306 3.11 28.15 -15.38
CA PRO A 306 2.44 26.93 -15.83
C PRO A 306 3.33 25.68 -15.90
N SER A 307 4.66 25.82 -15.74
CA SER A 307 5.59 24.70 -15.60
C SER A 307 5.63 24.11 -14.17
N ARG A 308 4.91 24.74 -13.24
CA ARG A 308 4.83 24.39 -11.83
C ARG A 308 3.42 23.96 -11.45
N ARG A 309 3.34 23.04 -10.49
CA ARG A 309 2.11 22.70 -9.79
C ARG A 309 2.19 23.09 -8.32
N ILE A 310 1.04 23.49 -7.78
CA ILE A 310 0.85 23.83 -6.38
C ILE A 310 0.11 22.67 -5.71
N ALA A 311 0.70 22.12 -4.67
CA ALA A 311 0.04 21.12 -3.84
C ALA A 311 -1.05 21.77 -2.98
N VAL A 312 -2.30 21.32 -3.14
CA VAL A 312 -3.46 21.79 -2.39
C VAL A 312 -4.09 20.63 -1.63
N PRO A 313 -3.73 20.45 -0.34
CA PRO A 313 -4.39 19.47 0.51
C PRO A 313 -5.90 19.75 0.63
N GLN A 314 -6.69 18.70 0.45
CA GLN A 314 -8.15 18.70 0.57
C GLN A 314 -8.56 17.90 1.81
N TYR A 315 -9.44 18.48 2.61
CA TYR A 315 -9.96 17.89 3.85
C TYR A 315 -11.48 17.80 3.78
N PRO A 316 -12.07 16.73 3.23
CA PRO A 316 -13.52 16.62 3.01
C PRO A 316 -14.39 16.80 4.27
N PHE A 317 -13.85 16.49 5.45
CA PHE A 317 -14.55 16.65 6.74
C PHE A 317 -14.06 17.87 7.55
N GLY A 318 -13.19 18.69 6.98
CA GLY A 318 -12.51 19.79 7.66
C GLY A 318 -11.08 19.43 8.09
N ARG A 319 -10.22 20.44 8.11
CA ARG A 319 -8.80 20.29 8.48
C ARG A 319 -8.68 19.83 9.94
N ALA A 320 -7.90 18.77 10.17
CA ALA A 320 -7.74 18.12 11.48
C ALA A 320 -9.02 17.52 12.08
N VAL A 321 -10.05 17.25 11.28
CA VAL A 321 -11.32 16.67 11.74
C VAL A 321 -11.40 15.21 11.31
N ARG A 322 -11.64 14.32 12.28
CA ARG A 322 -11.96 12.93 11.98
C ARG A 322 -13.44 12.82 11.58
N PRO A 323 -13.76 12.12 10.48
CA PRO A 323 -15.14 11.79 10.16
C PRO A 323 -15.77 11.00 11.31
N PRO A 324 -17.09 11.15 11.56
CA PRO A 324 -17.82 10.29 12.47
C PRO A 324 -17.55 8.81 12.13
N THR A 325 -17.16 8.04 13.13
CA THR A 325 -16.93 6.61 12.97
C THR A 325 -18.28 5.89 12.92
N SER A 326 -18.70 5.47 11.73
CA SER A 326 -19.62 4.33 11.61
C SER A 326 -18.99 3.14 12.35
N PRO A 327 -19.79 2.25 12.99
CA PRO A 327 -19.27 1.01 13.56
C PRO A 327 -18.34 0.32 12.55
N LEU A 328 -17.23 -0.26 13.06
CA LEU A 328 -16.24 -0.96 12.25
C LEU A 328 -16.92 -1.91 11.26
N LEU A 329 -16.33 -2.03 10.07
CA LEU A 329 -16.84 -2.94 9.03
C LEU A 329 -16.99 -4.36 9.61
N LYS A 330 -17.97 -5.10 9.07
CA LYS A 330 -18.21 -6.52 9.36
C LYS A 330 -16.92 -7.35 9.24
N ASP A 331 -16.92 -8.55 9.82
CA ASP A 331 -15.86 -9.55 9.73
C ASP A 331 -15.23 -9.60 8.32
N PRO A 332 -13.89 -9.80 8.20
CA PRO A 332 -13.20 -9.83 6.91
C PRO A 332 -13.90 -10.82 5.97
N MET A 333 -14.15 -10.40 4.72
CA MET A 333 -14.71 -11.34 3.76
C MET A 333 -13.68 -12.43 3.44
N ARG A 334 -14.15 -13.65 3.25
CA ARG A 334 -13.28 -14.72 2.76
C ARG A 334 -12.87 -14.39 1.32
N PRO A 335 -11.58 -14.53 0.99
CA PRO A 335 -11.12 -14.31 -0.37
C PRO A 335 -11.82 -15.24 -1.36
N PRO A 336 -12.03 -14.82 -2.62
CA PRO A 336 -12.59 -15.69 -3.63
C PRO A 336 -11.69 -16.92 -3.83
N ARG A 337 -12.27 -18.12 -3.95
CA ARG A 337 -11.51 -19.39 -4.15
C ARG A 337 -10.68 -19.40 -5.45
N ARG A 338 -11.02 -18.52 -6.39
CA ARG A 338 -10.38 -18.37 -7.70
C ARG A 338 -10.49 -16.92 -8.13
N MET A 339 -9.40 -16.34 -8.62
CA MET A 339 -9.44 -15.02 -9.25
C MET A 339 -10.29 -15.07 -10.53
N PRO A 340 -10.95 -13.97 -10.91
CA PRO A 340 -11.65 -13.87 -12.19
C PRO A 340 -10.71 -14.15 -13.39
N ASP A 341 -11.12 -15.04 -14.29
CA ASP A 341 -10.34 -15.43 -15.50
C ASP A 341 -10.06 -14.24 -16.45
N ASN A 342 -10.75 -13.11 -16.27
CA ASN A 342 -10.58 -11.89 -17.07
C ASN A 342 -9.40 -11.00 -16.60
N TRP A 343 -8.57 -11.47 -15.67
CA TRP A 343 -7.33 -10.80 -15.30
C TRP A 343 -6.32 -10.91 -16.45
N GLN A 344 -6.11 -9.80 -17.16
CA GLN A 344 -4.99 -9.62 -18.07
C GLN A 344 -4.06 -8.54 -17.51
N PRO A 345 -2.75 -8.81 -17.41
CA PRO A 345 -1.77 -7.83 -16.97
C PRO A 345 -1.80 -6.61 -17.91
N SER A 346 -1.87 -5.40 -17.35
CA SER A 346 -1.62 -4.17 -18.09
C SER A 346 -0.14 -4.18 -18.49
N SER A 347 0.15 -4.62 -19.72
CA SER A 347 1.50 -4.57 -20.25
C SER A 347 1.98 -3.11 -20.24
N VAL A 348 2.85 -2.76 -19.30
CA VAL A 348 3.72 -1.58 -19.40
C VAL A 348 4.43 -1.72 -20.75
N ARG A 349 4.24 -0.74 -21.64
CA ARG A 349 4.72 -0.77 -23.03
C ARG A 349 6.21 -1.14 -23.08
N GLY A 350 6.48 -2.36 -23.52
CA GLY A 350 7.79 -2.84 -23.95
C GLY A 350 7.60 -4.15 -24.70
N LYS A 351 7.45 -4.10 -26.03
CA LYS A 351 7.06 -5.23 -26.90
C LYS A 351 8.04 -6.44 -26.93
N GLU A 352 9.03 -6.52 -26.06
CA GLU A 352 10.03 -7.60 -26.07
C GLU A 352 10.03 -8.53 -24.83
N GLY A 353 9.18 -8.29 -23.82
CA GLY A 353 9.22 -9.03 -22.55
C GLY A 353 8.51 -10.40 -22.53
N GLU A 354 7.41 -10.56 -23.26
CA GLU A 354 6.48 -11.68 -23.04
C GLU A 354 7.04 -13.05 -23.46
N GLY A 355 7.92 -13.09 -24.46
CA GLY A 355 8.40 -14.34 -25.05
C GLY A 355 9.47 -15.08 -24.25
N LYS A 356 10.16 -14.42 -23.30
CA LYS A 356 11.28 -14.99 -22.53
C LYS A 356 10.82 -15.63 -21.21
N TRP A 357 9.85 -15.06 -20.51
CA TRP A 357 9.40 -15.55 -19.21
C TRP A 357 8.82 -16.98 -19.27
N ARG A 358 7.87 -17.26 -20.18
CA ARG A 358 7.26 -18.60 -20.29
C ARG A 358 8.25 -19.69 -20.71
N ARG A 359 9.33 -19.35 -21.43
CA ARG A 359 10.34 -20.32 -21.90
C ARG A 359 11.47 -20.57 -20.91
N ALA A 360 11.85 -19.57 -20.11
CA ALA A 360 12.89 -19.75 -19.08
C ALA A 360 12.42 -20.71 -17.97
N VAL A 361 11.16 -20.63 -17.54
CA VAL A 361 10.63 -21.50 -16.49
C VAL A 361 10.44 -22.94 -16.97
N LYS A 362 9.98 -23.17 -18.21
CA LYS A 362 9.83 -24.55 -18.74
C LYS A 362 11.16 -25.27 -18.99
N ARG A 363 12.27 -24.57 -19.16
CA ARG A 363 13.57 -25.23 -19.36
C ARG A 363 14.20 -25.75 -18.07
N ARG A 364 13.72 -25.34 -16.88
CA ARG A 364 14.31 -25.80 -15.61
C ARG A 364 13.72 -27.11 -15.06
N THR A 365 12.68 -27.68 -15.68
CA THR A 365 12.09 -28.96 -15.23
C THR A 365 12.50 -30.20 -16.05
N LYS A 366 13.53 -30.12 -16.91
CA LYS A 366 14.10 -31.30 -17.59
C LYS A 366 15.64 -31.30 -17.62
N ARG A 367 16.23 -31.64 -16.49
CA ARG A 367 17.55 -32.29 -16.31
C ARG A 367 17.47 -32.88 -14.90
N GLY A 368 17.26 -34.18 -14.74
CA GLY A 368 18.13 -35.24 -15.23
C GLY A 368 19.30 -35.31 -14.26
N ASP A 369 19.26 -36.33 -13.39
CA ASP A 369 20.26 -36.83 -12.44
C ASP A 369 21.61 -36.13 -12.43
N ASP A 370 22.07 -35.73 -11.23
CA ASP A 370 23.33 -36.23 -10.66
C ASP A 370 23.41 -35.82 -9.19
N GLY A 371 23.54 -36.83 -8.33
CA GLY A 371 23.48 -36.69 -6.89
C GLY A 371 24.66 -35.93 -6.28
N LEU A 372 24.32 -35.01 -5.38
CA LEU A 372 25.01 -34.76 -4.11
C LEU A 372 24.11 -33.81 -3.33
N LEU A 373 23.41 -34.34 -2.33
CA LEU A 373 22.65 -33.56 -1.35
C LEU A 373 23.63 -32.62 -0.65
N HIS A 374 23.73 -31.38 -1.13
CA HIS A 374 24.41 -30.31 -0.42
C HIS A 374 23.53 -29.93 0.78
N VAL A 375 23.68 -30.67 1.87
CA VAL A 375 23.12 -30.28 3.16
C VAL A 375 23.89 -29.05 3.62
N SER A 376 23.22 -27.93 3.79
CA SER A 376 23.89 -26.72 4.26
C SER A 376 24.47 -26.94 5.66
N VAL A 377 25.55 -26.24 5.98
CA VAL A 377 26.15 -26.28 7.33
C VAL A 377 25.12 -25.90 8.40
N GLN A 378 24.19 -24.98 8.10
CA GLN A 378 23.10 -24.62 9.01
C GLN A 378 22.13 -25.78 9.25
N THR A 379 21.74 -26.52 8.21
CA THR A 379 20.90 -27.71 8.35
C THR A 379 21.61 -28.78 9.17
N LEU A 380 22.91 -29.01 8.94
CA LEU A 380 23.71 -29.96 9.72
C LEU A 380 23.80 -29.55 11.20
N CYS A 381 24.04 -28.27 11.48
CA CYS A 381 24.06 -27.73 12.85
C CYS A 381 22.71 -27.91 13.55
N PHE A 382 21.60 -27.64 12.87
CA PHE A 382 20.26 -27.83 13.42
C PHE A 382 20.01 -29.29 13.83
N PHE A 383 20.35 -30.26 12.97
CA PHE A 383 20.20 -31.67 13.29
C PHE A 383 21.07 -32.11 14.48
N ILE A 384 22.31 -31.62 14.57
CA ILE A 384 23.20 -31.90 15.71
C ILE A 384 22.62 -31.34 17.01
N SER A 385 22.08 -30.12 17.00
CA SER A 385 21.46 -29.49 18.18
C SER A 385 20.22 -30.27 18.66
N VAL A 386 19.36 -30.71 17.73
CA VAL A 386 18.18 -31.53 18.06
C VAL A 386 18.59 -32.88 18.65
N LEU A 387 19.61 -33.53 18.08
CA LEU A 387 20.11 -34.81 18.58
C LEU A 387 20.72 -34.68 20.00
N ALA A 388 21.50 -33.63 20.23
CA ALA A 388 22.08 -33.33 21.53
C ALA A 388 20.99 -33.07 22.59
N PHE A 389 19.94 -32.32 22.25
CA PHE A 389 18.81 -32.09 23.14
C PHE A 389 18.08 -33.39 23.50
N PHE A 390 17.81 -34.25 22.52
CA PHE A 390 17.19 -35.57 22.76
C PHE A 390 18.05 -36.45 23.67
N LEU A 391 19.36 -36.49 23.48
CA LEU A 391 20.29 -37.24 24.34
C LEU A 391 20.25 -36.74 25.79
N VAL A 392 20.24 -35.42 26.00
CA VAL A 392 20.11 -34.82 27.34
C VAL A 392 18.78 -35.21 28.00
N CYS A 393 17.68 -35.18 27.25
CA CYS A 393 16.37 -35.59 27.73
C CYS A 393 16.35 -37.07 28.14
N VAL A 394 16.91 -37.97 27.32
CA VAL A 394 16.98 -39.41 27.62
C VAL A 394 17.82 -39.68 28.87
N VAL A 395 18.97 -39.01 29.02
CA VAL A 395 19.81 -39.14 30.22
C VAL A 395 19.08 -38.65 31.48
N ARG A 396 18.39 -37.51 31.41
CA ARG A 396 17.57 -37.01 32.51
C ARG A 396 16.44 -37.97 32.88
N LEU A 397 15.76 -38.56 31.89
CA LEU A 397 14.70 -39.53 32.11
C LEU A 397 15.23 -40.80 32.80
N ARG A 398 16.39 -41.31 32.36
CA ARG A 398 17.06 -42.47 32.96
C ARG A 398 17.48 -42.19 34.40
N ARG A 399 18.06 -41.02 34.68
CA ARG A 399 18.43 -40.60 36.05
C ARG A 399 17.19 -40.51 36.96
N ARG A 400 16.08 -39.94 36.48
CA ARG A 400 14.81 -39.90 37.24
C ARG A 400 14.26 -41.30 37.53
N ARG A 401 14.29 -42.23 36.56
CA ARG A 401 13.88 -43.63 36.78
C ARG A 401 14.77 -44.34 37.80
N ALA A 402 16.08 -44.12 37.76
CA ALA A 402 17.02 -44.70 38.73
C ALA A 402 16.86 -44.13 40.15
N ALA A 403 16.46 -42.85 40.28
CA ALA A 403 16.14 -42.24 41.56
C ALA A 403 14.83 -42.79 42.13
N ASN A 404 13.78 -42.90 41.31
CA ASN A 404 12.49 -43.45 41.75
C ASN A 404 12.55 -44.95 42.05
N GLY A 405 13.43 -45.71 41.37
CA GLY A 405 13.62 -47.14 41.62
C GLY A 405 14.20 -47.45 43.00
N ARG A 406 14.97 -46.54 43.61
CA ARG A 406 15.56 -46.75 44.94
C ARG A 406 14.60 -46.53 46.11
N HIS A 407 13.42 -45.94 45.87
CA HIS A 407 12.45 -45.67 46.94
C HIS A 407 11.45 -46.80 47.19
N ARG A 408 11.52 -47.93 46.46
CA ARG A 408 10.53 -49.01 46.56
C ARG A 408 10.90 -50.22 47.43
N SER A 409 12.00 -50.20 48.17
CA SER A 409 12.43 -51.39 48.96
C SER A 409 12.12 -51.38 50.46
N TRP A 410 11.33 -50.43 50.99
CA TRP A 410 11.11 -50.30 52.45
C TRP A 410 9.73 -50.70 52.94
N TRP A 411 9.05 -51.62 52.25
CA TRP A 411 7.82 -52.24 52.76
C TRP A 411 7.87 -53.75 52.48
N LYS A 412 8.62 -54.49 53.32
CA LYS A 412 8.49 -55.94 53.51
C LYS A 412 9.49 -56.39 54.59
N LEU A 413 9.09 -56.24 55.85
CA LEU A 413 9.19 -57.23 56.92
C LEU A 413 8.54 -56.66 58.19
#